data_AF-A0A7Z0UI36-F1
#
_entry.id   AF-A0A7Z0UI36-F1
#
_cell.length_a   1.000
_cell.length_b   1.000
_cell.length_c   1.000
_cell.angle_alpha   90.00
_cell.angle_beta   90.00
_cell.angle_gamma   90.00
#
_symmetry.space_group_name_H-M   'P 1'
#
loop_
_entity.id
_entity.type
_entity.pdbx_description
1 polymer ?
#
loop_
_entity_poly.entity_id
_entity_poly.type
_entity_poly.pdbx_seq_one_letter_code
_entity_poly.pdbx_strand_id
1 'polypeptide(L)'
;MKRVLVFSAIISSAGIWILAFLSNAQAQDDAPLPKIILSAHELRSLGIAVHSEGANELPNSCRGSGNADLSVSDEMLRHFTGRGFSLESLCLGLSSWVLFDPETGRTIPRVAFSHDLEIPLNLPDCFKNAVPFLECDNRYVHWEHYEFPEEERKAHLEHAHKVDEMVRDYITRNGISGVFSIEALGQGIFDSSFEWFLASPALPRGYGYALHGGEGDDPESEDVDLSTYRKESTVISTWQDEDQ
;
A
#
# COMPACT_ATOMS: atom_id res chain seq x y z
N MET A 1 -38.56 -64.51 -12.56
CA MET A 1 -38.01 -63.97 -11.31
C MET A 1 -36.68 -63.29 -11.62
N LYS A 2 -36.64 -61.94 -11.66
CA LYS A 2 -35.46 -61.15 -12.01
C LYS A 2 -34.65 -60.87 -10.74
N ARG A 3 -33.36 -61.22 -10.74
CA ARG A 3 -32.40 -60.88 -9.67
C ARG A 3 -31.92 -59.44 -9.86
N VAL A 4 -32.14 -58.59 -8.87
CA VAL A 4 -31.60 -57.24 -8.79
C VAL A 4 -30.34 -57.31 -7.92
N LEU A 5 -29.20 -56.91 -8.49
CA LEU A 5 -27.95 -56.73 -7.77
C LEU A 5 -28.01 -55.38 -7.04
N VAL A 6 -27.94 -55.41 -5.71
CA VAL A 6 -27.78 -54.22 -4.87
C VAL A 6 -26.27 -54.02 -4.68
N PHE A 7 -25.73 -52.95 -5.28
CA PHE A 7 -24.39 -52.48 -4.95
C PHE A 7 -24.46 -51.70 -3.65
N SER A 8 -23.79 -52.21 -2.60
CA SER A 8 -23.49 -51.44 -1.40
C SER A 8 -22.44 -50.39 -1.74
N ALA A 9 -22.86 -49.12 -1.81
CA ALA A 9 -21.95 -48.00 -1.84
C ALA A 9 -21.25 -47.91 -0.48
N ILE A 10 -19.94 -48.15 -0.46
CA ILE A 10 -19.08 -47.90 0.69
C ILE A 10 -18.95 -46.38 0.81
N ILE A 11 -19.78 -45.79 1.67
CA ILE A 11 -19.61 -44.39 2.09
C ILE A 11 -18.38 -44.39 3.00
N SER A 12 -17.23 -44.05 2.43
CA SER A 12 -16.01 -43.81 3.19
C SER A 12 -16.24 -42.67 4.16
N SER A 13 -16.24 -42.97 5.45
CA SER A 13 -16.39 -42.03 6.57
C SER A 13 -15.23 -41.03 6.70
N ALA A 14 -14.27 -41.03 5.77
CA ALA A 14 -13.22 -40.02 5.65
C ALA A 14 -13.70 -38.68 5.03
N GLY A 15 -14.90 -38.63 4.44
CA GLY A 15 -15.41 -37.44 3.75
C GLY A 15 -16.20 -36.44 4.59
N ILE A 16 -16.51 -36.75 5.85
CA ILE A 16 -17.42 -35.92 6.68
C ILE A 16 -16.67 -34.94 7.59
N TRP A 17 -15.35 -35.12 7.79
CA TRP A 17 -14.54 -34.22 8.63
C TRP A 17 -13.94 -33.02 7.89
N ILE A 18 -13.98 -33.00 6.55
CA ILE A 18 -13.46 -31.86 5.76
C ILE A 18 -14.52 -30.75 5.61
N LEU A 19 -15.81 -31.04 5.80
CA LEU A 19 -16.87 -30.03 5.71
C LEU A 19 -17.12 -29.26 7.03
N ALA A 20 -16.53 -29.68 8.15
CA ALA A 20 -16.69 -28.98 9.43
C ALA A 20 -15.63 -27.87 9.67
N PHE A 21 -14.54 -27.83 8.90
CA PHE A 21 -13.54 -26.76 9.00
C PHE A 21 -13.82 -25.56 8.08
N LEU A 22 -14.75 -25.68 7.13
CA LEU A 22 -15.13 -24.57 6.23
C LEU A 22 -16.33 -23.76 6.74
N SER A 23 -17.08 -24.25 7.73
CA SER A 23 -18.25 -23.54 8.27
C SER A 23 -17.94 -22.58 9.42
N ASN A 24 -16.73 -22.62 9.98
CA ASN A 24 -16.31 -21.70 11.07
C ASN A 24 -15.43 -20.54 10.60
N ALA A 25 -15.16 -20.42 9.30
CA ALA A 25 -14.41 -19.28 8.75
C ALA A 25 -15.28 -18.02 8.54
N GLN A 26 -16.61 -18.10 8.70
CA GLN A 26 -17.53 -16.99 8.48
C GLN A 26 -17.99 -16.28 9.76
N ALA A 27 -17.52 -16.70 10.93
CA ALA A 27 -17.95 -16.15 12.22
C ALA A 27 -16.85 -15.39 12.97
N GLN A 28 -15.73 -15.10 12.30
CA GLN A 28 -14.55 -14.45 12.88
C GLN A 28 -14.14 -13.21 12.10
N ASP A 29 -15.10 -12.50 11.49
CA ASP A 29 -14.84 -11.32 10.64
C ASP A 29 -14.82 -9.98 11.41
N ASP A 30 -15.13 -9.92 12.71
CA ASP A 30 -15.24 -8.64 13.45
C ASP A 30 -14.27 -8.47 14.64
N ALA A 31 -13.42 -9.47 14.95
CA ALA A 31 -12.41 -9.29 16.00
C ALA A 31 -11.18 -8.59 15.41
N PRO A 32 -10.71 -7.45 15.97
CA PRO A 32 -9.48 -6.82 15.53
C PRO A 32 -8.35 -7.84 15.54
N LEU A 33 -7.70 -8.08 14.38
CA LEU A 33 -6.52 -8.93 14.35
C LEU A 33 -5.50 -8.34 15.34
N PRO A 34 -4.93 -9.17 16.24
CA PRO A 34 -3.96 -8.68 17.22
C PRO A 34 -2.76 -8.09 16.48
N LYS A 35 -2.33 -6.89 16.89
CA LYS A 35 -1.09 -6.26 16.46
C LYS A 35 0.07 -7.23 16.76
N ILE A 36 0.69 -7.79 15.72
CA ILE A 36 1.80 -8.74 15.89
C ILE A 36 3.07 -7.93 16.12
N ILE A 37 3.58 -7.93 17.34
CA ILE A 37 4.84 -7.26 17.67
C ILE A 37 5.98 -8.22 17.31
N LEU A 38 6.86 -7.81 16.40
CA LEU A 38 8.01 -8.60 15.96
C LEU A 38 9.31 -7.83 16.16
N SER A 39 10.38 -8.54 16.53
CA SER A 39 11.75 -8.02 16.49
C SER A 39 12.27 -7.83 15.06
N ALA A 40 13.34 -7.04 14.88
CA ALA A 40 13.94 -6.79 13.56
C ALA A 40 14.34 -8.09 12.87
N HIS A 41 14.79 -9.06 13.66
CA HIS A 41 15.17 -10.38 13.18
C HIS A 41 13.96 -11.20 12.71
N GLU A 42 12.86 -11.18 13.45
CA GLU A 42 11.63 -11.88 13.09
C GLU A 42 10.97 -11.26 11.85
N LEU A 43 10.92 -9.92 11.77
CA LEU A 43 10.43 -9.21 10.58
C LEU A 43 11.27 -9.55 9.35
N ARG A 44 12.61 -9.57 9.51
CA ARG A 44 13.53 -10.03 8.47
C ARG A 44 13.27 -11.45 8.02
N SER A 45 12.91 -12.35 8.93
CA SER A 45 12.56 -13.73 8.59
C SER A 45 11.29 -13.85 7.74
N LEU A 46 10.40 -12.85 7.81
CA LEU A 46 9.24 -12.71 6.92
C LEU A 46 9.57 -12.04 5.58
N GLY A 47 10.83 -11.68 5.36
CA GLY A 47 11.29 -11.09 4.11
C GLY A 47 11.15 -9.57 4.03
N ILE A 48 11.02 -8.88 5.17
CA ILE A 48 11.02 -7.40 5.27
C ILE A 48 12.18 -6.98 6.18
N ALA A 49 13.00 -6.02 5.78
CA ALA A 49 14.05 -5.45 6.63
C ALA A 49 13.90 -3.94 6.79
N VAL A 50 14.07 -3.48 8.03
CA VAL A 50 14.01 -2.09 8.48
C VAL A 50 15.41 -1.73 8.99
N HIS A 51 16.15 -0.88 8.27
CA HIS A 51 17.59 -0.69 8.45
C HIS A 51 17.96 0.10 9.72
N SER A 52 17.19 1.13 10.04
CA SER A 52 17.28 1.97 11.23
C SER A 52 17.24 1.16 12.52
N GLU A 53 16.62 -0.02 12.44
CA GLU A 53 16.42 -0.97 13.54
C GLU A 53 17.47 -2.09 13.54
N GLY A 54 18.58 -1.88 12.84
CA GLY A 54 19.74 -2.78 12.84
C GLY A 54 19.56 -4.04 11.98
N ALA A 55 18.49 -4.14 11.19
CA ALA A 55 18.39 -5.19 10.19
C ALA A 55 19.35 -4.93 9.03
N ASN A 56 20.09 -5.97 8.62
CA ASN A 56 20.84 -5.92 7.36
C ASN A 56 19.86 -5.71 6.20
N GLU A 57 20.24 -4.92 5.20
CA GLU A 57 19.39 -4.71 4.02
C GLU A 57 19.07 -6.03 3.29
N LEU A 58 17.89 -6.12 2.68
CA LEU A 58 17.51 -7.18 1.74
C LEU A 58 17.80 -6.74 0.29
N PRO A 59 17.88 -7.67 -0.68
CA PRO A 59 18.31 -7.34 -2.04
C PRO A 59 17.45 -6.29 -2.77
N ASN A 60 16.19 -6.12 -2.38
CA ASN A 60 15.24 -5.23 -3.08
C ASN A 60 14.92 -4.02 -2.20
N SER A 61 15.68 -2.94 -2.39
CA SER A 61 15.58 -1.70 -1.62
C SER A 61 14.37 -0.85 -2.04
N CYS A 62 13.66 -0.26 -1.07
CA CYS A 62 12.54 0.68 -1.32
C CYS A 62 12.97 2.15 -1.36
N ARG A 63 14.27 2.43 -1.27
CA ARG A 63 14.83 3.79 -1.31
C ARG A 63 14.38 4.59 -2.52
N GLY A 64 14.31 3.95 -3.70
CA GLY A 64 13.85 4.59 -4.94
C GLY A 64 12.36 4.98 -4.92
N SER A 65 11.59 4.45 -3.97
CA SER A 65 10.16 4.68 -3.80
C SER A 65 9.81 5.57 -2.60
N GLY A 66 10.81 6.16 -1.93
CA GLY A 66 10.62 7.10 -0.82
C GLY A 66 10.83 6.52 0.56
N ASN A 67 10.92 5.19 0.68
CA ASN A 67 11.20 4.54 1.96
C ASN A 67 12.62 3.97 1.96
N ALA A 68 13.59 4.82 2.34
CA ALA A 68 15.01 4.46 2.38
C ALA A 68 15.35 3.42 3.46
N ASP A 69 14.45 3.22 4.40
CA ASP A 69 14.63 2.33 5.54
C ASP A 69 14.16 0.89 5.26
N LEU A 70 13.25 0.74 4.30
CA LEU A 70 12.61 -0.52 3.95
C LEU A 70 13.33 -1.23 2.81
N SER A 71 13.49 -2.55 2.95
CA SER A 71 13.89 -3.44 1.86
C SER A 71 13.18 -4.79 1.98
N VAL A 72 13.02 -5.50 0.86
CA VAL A 72 12.30 -6.79 0.80
C VAL A 72 13.12 -7.91 0.17
N SER A 73 12.82 -9.13 0.58
CA SER A 73 13.46 -10.34 0.06
C SER A 73 13.02 -10.67 -1.37
N ASP A 74 13.84 -11.45 -2.09
CA ASP A 74 13.47 -11.94 -3.42
C ASP A 74 12.22 -12.81 -3.39
N GLU A 75 11.98 -13.54 -2.30
CA GLU A 75 10.79 -14.38 -2.15
C GLU A 75 9.53 -13.54 -2.01
N MET A 76 9.57 -12.49 -1.19
CA MET A 76 8.44 -11.56 -1.04
C MET A 76 8.16 -10.83 -2.35
N LEU A 77 9.19 -10.28 -2.99
CA LEU A 77 9.02 -9.62 -4.29
C LEU A 77 8.46 -10.61 -5.34
N ARG A 78 8.94 -11.85 -5.36
CA ARG A 78 8.42 -12.89 -6.28
C ARG A 78 6.95 -13.21 -6.02
N HIS A 79 6.52 -13.26 -4.76
CA HIS A 79 5.11 -13.47 -4.41
C HIS A 79 4.23 -12.36 -5.01
N PHE A 80 4.60 -11.10 -4.81
CA PHE A 80 3.82 -9.95 -5.28
C PHE A 80 3.92 -9.72 -6.79
N THR A 81 5.08 -9.93 -7.41
CA THR A 81 5.22 -9.87 -8.87
C THR A 81 4.39 -10.95 -9.56
N GLY A 82 4.24 -12.14 -8.95
CA GLY A 82 3.30 -13.16 -9.39
C GLY A 82 1.83 -12.72 -9.41
N ARG A 83 1.50 -11.67 -8.64
CA ARG A 83 0.18 -11.01 -8.59
C ARG A 83 0.09 -9.73 -9.42
N GLY A 84 1.17 -9.36 -10.11
CA GLY A 84 1.24 -8.21 -11.00
C GLY A 84 1.77 -6.93 -10.37
N PHE A 85 2.33 -6.98 -9.16
CA PHE A 85 3.02 -5.82 -8.56
C PHE A 85 4.40 -5.62 -9.20
N SER A 86 4.89 -4.38 -9.20
CA SER A 86 6.31 -4.06 -9.38
C SER A 86 6.98 -3.91 -8.02
N LEU A 87 8.31 -3.71 -8.00
CA LEU A 87 9.00 -3.37 -6.75
C LEU A 87 8.48 -2.03 -6.23
N GLU A 88 8.29 -1.03 -7.10
CA GLU A 88 7.80 0.29 -6.74
C GLU A 88 6.40 0.24 -6.13
N SER A 89 5.46 -0.50 -6.73
CA SER A 89 4.11 -0.60 -6.17
C SER A 89 4.04 -1.40 -4.88
N LEU A 90 4.89 -2.43 -4.73
CA LEU A 90 5.06 -3.11 -3.45
C LEU A 90 5.62 -2.17 -2.38
N CYS A 91 6.68 -1.42 -2.68
CA CYS A 91 7.31 -0.50 -1.73
C CYS A 91 6.37 0.63 -1.28
N LEU A 92 5.59 1.20 -2.21
CA LEU A 92 4.58 2.21 -1.88
C LEU A 92 3.48 1.61 -0.99
N GLY A 93 2.99 0.41 -1.33
CA GLY A 93 1.97 -0.26 -0.53
C GLY A 93 2.44 -0.66 0.87
N LEU A 94 3.67 -1.16 1.02
CA LEU A 94 4.26 -1.48 2.33
C LEU A 94 4.54 -0.24 3.19
N SER A 95 4.71 0.92 2.54
CA SER A 95 4.89 2.20 3.23
C SER A 95 3.56 2.89 3.52
N SER A 96 2.44 2.33 3.06
CA SER A 96 1.11 2.90 3.25
C SER A 96 0.51 2.45 4.58
N TRP A 97 -0.22 3.34 5.25
CA TRP A 97 -0.95 3.01 6.47
C TRP A 97 -2.25 2.25 6.16
N VAL A 98 -2.16 0.97 5.81
CA VAL A 98 -3.33 0.16 5.40
C VAL A 98 -3.67 -0.88 6.48
N LEU A 99 -4.77 -0.62 7.21
CA LEU A 99 -5.28 -1.48 8.28
C LEU A 99 -6.41 -2.40 7.80
N PHE A 100 -7.18 -1.96 6.81
CA PHE A 100 -8.32 -2.68 6.26
C PHE A 100 -8.22 -2.76 4.74
N ASP A 101 -8.67 -3.87 4.18
CA ASP A 101 -8.86 -4.02 2.75
C ASP A 101 -9.99 -3.06 2.30
N PRO A 102 -9.69 -2.05 1.47
CA PRO A 102 -10.66 -1.03 1.07
C PRO A 102 -11.80 -1.60 0.21
N GLU A 103 -11.68 -2.83 -0.31
CA GLU A 103 -12.74 -3.48 -1.09
C GLU A 103 -13.68 -4.32 -0.22
N THR A 104 -13.14 -4.93 0.85
CA THR A 104 -13.85 -5.97 1.61
C THR A 104 -14.06 -5.66 3.10
N GLY A 105 -13.37 -4.65 3.64
CA GLY A 105 -13.40 -4.30 5.06
C GLY A 105 -12.61 -5.26 5.95
N ARG A 106 -12.03 -6.32 5.38
CA ARG A 106 -11.28 -7.31 6.13
C ARG A 106 -9.99 -6.69 6.67
N THR A 107 -9.69 -6.95 7.93
CA THR A 107 -8.43 -6.49 8.54
C THR A 107 -7.24 -7.12 7.82
N ILE A 108 -6.27 -6.28 7.48
CA ILE A 108 -5.01 -6.73 6.88
C ILE A 108 -4.07 -7.16 8.01
N PRO A 109 -3.47 -8.37 7.93
CA PRO A 109 -2.43 -8.77 8.87
C PRO A 109 -1.27 -7.78 8.82
N ARG A 110 -0.91 -7.24 9.97
CA ARG A 110 0.09 -6.19 10.11
C ARG A 110 1.09 -6.56 11.19
N VAL A 111 2.32 -6.13 10.97
CA VAL A 111 3.39 -6.25 11.94
C VAL A 111 3.69 -4.87 12.48
N ALA A 112 3.74 -4.83 13.79
CA ALA A 112 4.14 -3.67 14.53
C ALA A 112 5.60 -3.80 14.91
N PHE A 113 6.35 -2.81 14.50
CA PHE A 113 7.77 -2.75 14.83
C PHE A 113 8.03 -1.80 16.00
N SER A 114 7.38 -0.64 15.98
CA SER A 114 7.36 0.35 17.05
C SER A 114 5.91 0.77 17.35
N HIS A 115 5.71 1.78 18.21
CA HIS A 115 4.38 2.36 18.38
C HIS A 115 3.86 2.93 17.04
N ASP A 116 4.77 3.42 16.21
CA ASP A 116 4.46 4.30 15.09
C ASP A 116 4.69 3.64 13.71
N LEU A 117 5.43 2.51 13.64
CA LEU A 117 5.66 1.77 12.41
C LEU A 117 4.84 0.48 12.36
N GLU A 118 3.77 0.50 11.57
CA GLU A 118 2.96 -0.66 11.21
C GLU A 118 3.11 -0.97 9.72
N ILE A 119 3.55 -2.19 9.40
CA ILE A 119 3.74 -2.62 8.00
C ILE A 119 2.69 -3.68 7.66
N PRO A 120 1.91 -3.49 6.57
CA PRO A 120 0.99 -4.52 6.10
C PRO A 120 1.79 -5.73 5.58
N LEU A 121 1.46 -6.94 6.04
CA LEU A 121 2.10 -8.18 5.55
C LEU A 121 1.52 -8.65 4.22
N ASN A 122 0.35 -8.15 3.84
CA ASN A 122 -0.29 -8.44 2.57
C ASN A 122 -0.98 -7.18 2.04
N LEU A 123 -1.09 -7.06 0.72
CA LEU A 123 -1.76 -5.95 0.06
C LEU A 123 -2.88 -6.49 -0.84
N PRO A 124 -4.04 -5.83 -0.95
CA PRO A 124 -5.07 -6.15 -1.94
C PRO A 124 -4.56 -6.00 -3.38
N ASP A 125 -5.10 -6.76 -4.33
CA ASP A 125 -4.63 -6.72 -5.73
C ASP A 125 -4.83 -5.36 -6.40
N CYS A 126 -5.76 -4.53 -5.93
CA CYS A 126 -5.96 -3.16 -6.42
C CYS A 126 -4.79 -2.21 -6.09
N PHE A 127 -3.82 -2.62 -5.27
CA PHE A 127 -2.60 -1.85 -5.00
C PHE A 127 -1.49 -2.08 -6.04
N LYS A 128 -1.63 -3.08 -6.93
CA LYS A 128 -0.54 -3.51 -7.81
C LYS A 128 -0.03 -2.43 -8.77
N ASN A 129 -0.84 -1.42 -9.08
CA ASN A 129 -0.47 -0.29 -9.94
C ASN A 129 -0.17 0.99 -9.15
N ALA A 130 -0.07 0.90 -7.82
CA ALA A 130 0.28 2.00 -6.91
C ALA A 130 -0.68 3.21 -6.91
N VAL A 131 -1.93 3.01 -7.32
CA VAL A 131 -2.98 4.04 -7.32
C VAL A 131 -4.30 3.53 -6.72
N PRO A 132 -4.30 3.07 -5.46
CA PRO A 132 -5.44 2.38 -4.86
C PRO A 132 -6.76 3.19 -4.86
N PHE A 133 -6.73 4.53 -4.73
CA PHE A 133 -7.97 5.33 -4.82
C PHE A 133 -8.63 5.32 -6.19
N LEU A 134 -7.90 4.94 -7.25
CA LEU A 134 -8.43 4.79 -8.61
C LEU A 134 -8.82 3.35 -8.95
N GLU A 135 -8.24 2.36 -8.26
CA GLU A 135 -8.34 0.96 -8.67
C GLU A 135 -9.10 0.07 -7.69
N CYS A 136 -9.15 0.42 -6.42
CA CYS A 136 -9.97 -0.29 -5.44
C CYS A 136 -11.44 0.18 -5.53
N ASP A 137 -12.38 -0.65 -5.06
CA ASP A 137 -13.79 -0.24 -4.88
C ASP A 137 -13.98 0.88 -3.83
N ASN A 138 -12.95 1.07 -2.98
CA ASN A 138 -12.89 2.05 -1.87
C ASN A 138 -14.19 2.08 -1.07
N ARG A 139 -14.72 0.89 -0.79
CA ARG A 139 -15.92 0.69 0.01
C ARG A 139 -15.64 0.94 1.49
N TYR A 140 -14.45 0.60 1.94
CA TYR A 140 -14.00 0.82 3.31
C TYR A 140 -12.83 1.80 3.34
N VAL A 141 -12.77 2.60 4.40
CA VAL A 141 -11.60 3.42 4.73
C VAL A 141 -10.42 2.48 5.00
N HIS A 142 -9.27 2.77 4.40
CA HIS A 142 -8.14 1.85 4.50
C HIS A 142 -7.48 1.85 5.89
N TRP A 143 -7.70 2.89 6.72
CA TRP A 143 -7.15 3.01 8.08
C TRP A 143 -8.18 2.86 9.21
N GLU A 144 -9.47 2.81 8.91
CA GLU A 144 -10.55 2.69 9.90
C GLU A 144 -11.60 1.71 9.40
N HIS A 145 -12.22 0.94 10.29
CA HIS A 145 -13.31 0.04 9.90
C HIS A 145 -14.61 0.81 9.66
N TYR A 146 -14.59 1.73 8.70
CA TYR A 146 -15.71 2.56 8.28
C TYR A 146 -16.05 2.24 6.82
N GLU A 147 -17.30 1.85 6.59
CA GLU A 147 -17.85 1.66 5.25
C GLU A 147 -18.39 2.99 4.73
N PHE A 148 -17.84 3.46 3.61
CA PHE A 148 -18.32 4.67 2.95
C PHE A 148 -19.72 4.45 2.36
N PRO A 149 -20.68 5.37 2.62
CA PRO A 149 -21.91 5.48 1.85
C PRO A 149 -21.62 5.62 0.35
N GLU A 150 -22.53 5.13 -0.50
CA GLU A 150 -22.36 5.14 -1.96
C GLU A 150 -22.03 6.54 -2.52
N GLU A 151 -22.65 7.59 -1.99
CA GLU A 151 -22.42 8.96 -2.44
C GLU A 151 -21.02 9.49 -2.03
N GLU A 152 -20.53 9.11 -0.85
CA GLU A 152 -19.15 9.42 -0.44
C GLU A 152 -18.16 8.68 -1.34
N ARG A 153 -18.39 7.40 -1.62
CA ARG A 153 -17.54 6.63 -2.55
C ARG A 153 -17.44 7.26 -3.93
N LYS A 154 -18.56 7.74 -4.49
CA LYS A 154 -18.57 8.46 -5.77
C LYS A 154 -17.74 9.75 -5.68
N ALA A 155 -17.93 10.54 -4.62
CA ALA A 155 -17.19 11.78 -4.42
C ALA A 155 -15.67 11.52 -4.27
N HIS A 156 -15.26 10.48 -3.54
CA HIS A 156 -13.86 10.08 -3.40
C HIS A 156 -13.26 9.64 -4.74
N LEU A 157 -14.00 8.86 -5.55
CA LEU A 157 -13.54 8.45 -6.88
C LEU A 157 -13.41 9.65 -7.83
N GLU A 158 -14.37 10.57 -7.83
CA GLU A 158 -14.29 11.83 -8.60
C GLU A 158 -13.08 12.67 -8.16
N HIS A 159 -12.83 12.76 -6.85
CA HIS A 159 -11.64 13.43 -6.31
C HIS A 159 -10.35 12.75 -6.78
N ALA A 160 -10.26 11.42 -6.68
CA ALA A 160 -9.10 10.66 -7.12
C ALA A 160 -8.81 10.85 -8.61
N HIS A 161 -9.85 10.92 -9.46
CA HIS A 161 -9.70 11.24 -10.88
C HIS A 161 -9.15 12.66 -11.11
N LYS A 162 -9.60 13.64 -10.34
CA LYS A 162 -9.05 15.00 -10.40
C LYS A 162 -7.58 15.03 -9.97
N VAL A 163 -7.22 14.35 -8.89
CA VAL A 163 -5.82 14.22 -8.45
C VAL A 163 -4.97 13.54 -9.52
N ASP A 164 -5.47 12.48 -10.18
CA ASP A 164 -4.77 11.79 -11.26
C ASP A 164 -4.39 12.72 -12.41
N GLU A 165 -5.34 13.52 -12.90
CA GLU A 165 -5.09 14.50 -13.96
C GLU A 165 -4.03 15.51 -13.54
N MET A 166 -4.14 16.03 -12.31
CA MET A 166 -3.23 17.04 -11.79
C MET A 166 -1.80 16.53 -11.60
N VAL A 167 -1.66 15.30 -11.08
CA VAL A 167 -0.34 14.66 -10.92
C VAL A 167 0.30 14.42 -12.28
N ARG A 168 -0.43 13.86 -13.24
CA ARG A 168 0.13 13.59 -14.58
C ARG A 168 0.51 14.89 -15.30
N ASP A 169 -0.29 15.93 -15.18
CA ASP A 169 0.02 17.25 -15.73
C ASP A 169 1.22 17.88 -15.03
N TYR A 170 1.35 17.72 -13.72
CA TYR A 170 2.49 18.22 -12.95
C TYR A 170 3.80 17.52 -13.36
N ILE A 171 3.79 16.19 -13.43
CA ILE A 171 4.95 15.38 -13.85
C ILE A 171 5.36 15.76 -15.27
N THR A 172 4.41 15.85 -16.20
CA THR A 172 4.69 16.15 -17.60
C THR A 172 5.24 17.56 -17.79
N ARG A 173 4.65 18.58 -17.14
CA ARG A 173 5.08 19.97 -17.27
C ARG A 173 6.46 20.22 -16.68
N ASN A 174 6.80 19.53 -15.60
CA ASN A 174 8.02 19.80 -14.83
C ASN A 174 9.12 18.76 -15.07
N GLY A 175 8.85 17.68 -15.81
CA GLY A 175 9.81 16.61 -16.05
C GLY A 175 10.23 15.88 -14.78
N ILE A 176 9.29 15.69 -13.83
CA ILE A 176 9.58 15.09 -12.52
C ILE A 176 9.88 13.59 -12.67
N SER A 177 10.89 13.14 -11.93
CA SER A 177 11.19 11.73 -11.70
C SER A 177 11.64 11.55 -10.26
N GLY A 178 11.19 10.48 -9.61
CA GLY A 178 11.42 10.24 -8.19
C GLY A 178 10.25 10.68 -7.31
N VAL A 179 10.51 10.68 -6.01
CA VAL A 179 9.51 10.97 -4.97
C VAL A 179 9.18 12.45 -4.98
N PHE A 180 7.94 12.85 -4.66
CA PHE A 180 7.53 14.24 -4.46
C PHE A 180 6.29 14.29 -3.57
N SER A 181 6.01 15.42 -2.91
CA SER A 181 4.85 15.57 -2.03
C SER A 181 3.65 16.23 -2.75
N ILE A 182 2.45 16.08 -2.18
CA ILE A 182 1.20 16.56 -2.79
C ILE A 182 1.13 18.09 -2.87
N GLU A 183 1.79 18.78 -1.95
CA GLU A 183 1.88 20.25 -1.90
C GLU A 183 2.45 20.84 -3.17
N ALA A 184 3.26 20.07 -3.89
CA ALA A 184 3.81 20.45 -5.18
C ALA A 184 2.71 20.68 -6.24
N LEU A 185 1.50 20.13 -6.05
CA LEU A 185 0.34 20.31 -6.93
C LEU A 185 -0.41 21.63 -6.70
N GLY A 186 -0.11 22.36 -5.61
CA GLY A 186 -0.66 23.68 -5.29
C GLY A 186 -1.61 23.70 -4.09
N GLN A 187 -1.96 24.91 -3.64
CA GLN A 187 -2.83 25.10 -2.48
C GLN A 187 -4.27 24.64 -2.73
N GLY A 188 -4.89 24.00 -1.74
CA GLY A 188 -6.29 23.53 -1.78
C GLY A 188 -6.48 22.07 -2.23
N ILE A 189 -5.39 21.32 -2.38
CA ILE A 189 -5.38 19.87 -2.71
C ILE A 189 -4.67 19.10 -1.58
N PHE A 190 -4.53 19.74 -0.42
CA PHE A 190 -4.10 19.06 0.78
C PHE A 190 -5.18 18.07 1.16
N ASP A 191 -4.94 16.82 0.81
CA ASP A 191 -5.65 15.67 1.30
C ASP A 191 -4.64 14.87 2.09
N SER A 192 -4.87 14.77 3.41
CA SER A 192 -4.09 13.94 4.33
C SER A 192 -4.25 12.46 4.07
N SER A 193 -4.95 12.05 3.01
CA SER A 193 -4.98 10.66 2.56
C SER A 193 -3.67 10.20 1.90
N PHE A 194 -2.78 11.13 1.51
CA PHE A 194 -1.51 10.82 0.83
C PHE A 194 -0.32 11.17 1.70
N GLU A 195 0.63 10.23 1.78
CA GLU A 195 1.91 10.47 2.44
C GLU A 195 2.92 11.11 1.47
N TRP A 196 3.21 10.41 0.36
CA TRP A 196 4.02 10.94 -0.75
C TRP A 196 3.65 10.29 -2.08
N PHE A 197 4.10 10.91 -3.18
CA PHE A 197 3.98 10.40 -4.54
C PHE A 197 5.33 9.95 -5.07
N LEU A 198 5.32 9.08 -6.08
CA LEU A 198 6.49 8.63 -6.82
C LEU A 198 6.21 8.74 -8.31
N ALA A 199 6.98 9.56 -9.03
CA ALA A 199 7.01 9.57 -10.49
C ALA A 199 8.03 8.54 -10.99
N SER A 200 7.54 7.47 -11.62
CA SER A 200 8.39 6.37 -12.10
C SER A 200 7.84 5.78 -13.40
N PRO A 201 8.69 5.60 -14.44
CA PRO A 201 8.28 4.93 -15.68
C PRO A 201 8.02 3.42 -15.47
N ALA A 202 8.41 2.84 -14.33
CA ALA A 202 8.10 1.46 -13.99
C ALA A 202 6.63 1.26 -13.58
N LEU A 203 5.92 2.34 -13.23
CA LEU A 203 4.52 2.30 -12.86
C LEU A 203 3.62 2.53 -14.09
N PRO A 204 2.48 1.82 -14.24
CA PRO A 204 1.64 1.90 -15.44
C PRO A 204 1.12 3.30 -15.77
N ARG A 205 0.87 4.14 -14.75
CA ARG A 205 0.42 5.52 -14.90
C ARG A 205 1.56 6.54 -14.98
N GLY A 206 2.81 6.08 -14.93
CA GLY A 206 3.99 6.93 -14.74
C GLY A 206 4.15 7.48 -13.33
N TYR A 207 3.23 7.14 -12.41
CA TYR A 207 3.31 7.49 -11.00
C TYR A 207 2.52 6.53 -10.10
N GLY A 208 2.71 6.68 -8.80
CA GLY A 208 1.92 6.08 -7.73
C GLY A 208 2.10 6.85 -6.42
N TYR A 209 1.49 6.39 -5.33
CA TYR A 209 1.57 7.05 -4.02
C TYR A 209 1.49 6.07 -2.85
N ALA A 210 2.05 6.50 -1.73
CA ALA A 210 1.85 5.89 -0.42
C ALA A 210 0.68 6.59 0.30
N LEU A 211 -0.12 5.80 1.02
CA LEU A 211 -1.29 6.31 1.74
C LEU A 211 -0.93 6.67 3.18
N HIS A 212 -1.47 7.78 3.65
CA HIS A 212 -1.38 8.20 5.05
C HIS A 212 -2.57 7.63 5.86
N GLY A 213 -2.46 7.69 7.19
CA GLY A 213 -3.47 7.23 8.14
C GLY A 213 -4.51 8.29 8.48
N GLY A 214 -5.33 8.03 9.50
CA GLY A 214 -6.31 9.02 9.98
C GLY A 214 -5.64 10.15 10.76
N GLU A 215 -6.00 11.40 10.44
CA GLU A 215 -5.53 12.60 11.17
C GLU A 215 -5.93 12.53 12.66
N GLY A 216 -4.93 12.45 13.53
CA GLY A 216 -5.06 12.61 14.96
C GLY A 216 -3.79 13.23 15.53
N ASP A 217 -3.79 14.55 15.64
CA ASP A 217 -2.81 15.41 16.33
C ASP A 217 -1.31 15.07 16.13
N ASP A 218 -0.78 15.62 15.04
CA ASP A 218 0.62 15.95 14.74
C ASP A 218 1.43 16.39 16.00
N PRO A 219 2.74 16.09 16.10
CA PRO A 219 3.66 17.08 15.55
C PRO A 219 4.94 16.49 14.94
N GLU A 220 5.33 17.09 13.84
CA GLU A 220 6.60 16.91 13.12
C GLU A 220 6.50 15.83 12.04
N SER A 221 6.28 16.32 10.82
CA SER A 221 6.93 15.83 9.61
C SER A 221 8.41 15.50 9.88
N GLU A 222 8.70 14.34 10.46
CA GLU A 222 10.06 13.88 10.70
C GLU A 222 10.68 13.48 9.36
N ASP A 223 11.48 14.41 8.84
CA ASP A 223 12.68 14.18 8.04
C ASP A 223 12.57 13.12 6.91
N VAL A 224 11.78 13.44 5.88
CA VAL A 224 12.19 13.01 4.53
C VAL A 224 13.53 13.68 4.24
N ASP A 225 14.62 12.92 4.21
CA ASP A 225 15.94 13.41 3.82
C ASP A 225 15.93 13.87 2.36
N LEU A 226 15.58 15.15 2.15
CA LEU A 226 15.59 15.82 0.85
C LEU A 226 17.01 15.94 0.26
N SER A 227 18.07 15.51 0.96
CA SER A 227 19.43 15.47 0.39
C SER A 227 19.57 14.45 -0.73
N THR A 228 18.66 13.48 -0.84
CA THR A 228 18.58 12.59 -2.01
C THR A 228 17.96 13.25 -3.24
N TYR A 229 17.37 14.45 -3.09
CA TYR A 229 16.79 15.23 -4.19
C TYR A 229 17.89 16.01 -4.93
N ARG A 230 18.63 15.33 -5.81
CA ARG A 230 19.44 16.05 -6.81
C ARG A 230 18.52 16.71 -7.83
N LYS A 231 18.26 18.00 -7.62
CA LYS A 231 17.66 18.91 -8.60
C LYS A 231 18.66 19.13 -9.75
N GLU A 232 18.77 18.18 -10.68
CA GLU A 232 19.32 18.48 -12.00
C GLU A 232 18.22 19.12 -12.86
N SER A 233 18.06 20.44 -12.68
CA SER A 233 17.78 21.29 -13.83
C SER A 233 18.31 22.69 -13.54
N THR A 234 19.37 23.02 -14.25
CA THR A 234 19.89 24.36 -14.44
C THR A 234 18.79 25.19 -15.09
N VAL A 235 17.92 25.79 -14.28
CA VAL A 235 17.07 26.89 -14.76
C VAL A 235 17.98 28.10 -14.83
N ILE A 236 18.30 28.41 -16.08
CA ILE A 236 18.98 29.59 -16.58
C ILE A 236 18.53 30.81 -15.77
N SER A 237 19.51 31.51 -15.18
CA SER A 237 19.33 32.85 -14.67
C SER A 237 18.82 33.71 -15.82
N THR A 238 17.61 34.24 -15.69
CA THR A 238 17.20 35.41 -16.45
C THR A 238 16.97 36.53 -15.44
N TRP A 239 17.96 37.42 -15.35
CA TRP A 239 17.84 38.89 -15.37
C TRP A 239 16.60 39.48 -14.68
N GLN A 240 16.63 40.49 -13.80
CA GLN A 240 17.63 41.40 -13.23
C GLN A 240 16.80 42.41 -12.39
N ASP A 241 17.39 43.00 -11.34
CA ASP A 241 17.19 44.34 -10.75
C ASP A 241 15.73 44.81 -10.42
N GLU A 242 15.44 45.49 -9.31
CA GLU A 242 15.83 46.87 -9.01
C GLU A 242 15.79 47.19 -7.49
N ASP A 243 16.87 47.81 -7.01
CA ASP A 243 16.96 48.97 -6.11
C ASP A 243 15.90 49.24 -5.03
N GLN A 244 16.28 49.06 -3.75
CA GLN A 244 16.58 50.17 -2.80
C GLN A 244 17.15 49.66 -1.48
#